data_AF-A0A7V3ZZT8-F1
#
_entry.id   AF-A0A7V3ZZT8-F1
#
_cell.length_a   1.000
_cell.length_b   1.000
_cell.length_c   1.000
_cell.angle_alpha   90.00
_cell.angle_beta   90.00
_cell.angle_gamma   90.00
#
_symmetry.space_group_name_H-M   'P 1'
#
loop_
_entity.id
_entity.type
_entity.pdbx_description
1 polymer ?
#
loop_
_entity_poly.entity_id
_entity_poly.type
_entity_poly.pdbx_seq_one_letter_code
_entity_poly.pdbx_strand_id
1 'polypeptide(L)'
;MEANLNAIPLVELLELIHSHRRSGVLELSVGYLPLSLRFAGGEVVGAAILDWEGLEALFSFPLHPQEGVFRFGVTPPTADKPLMPFSALLGEWARVNDEWDRFRTLVDSPSRVLEAIRPKPPYEAFQGGKSVRAAAKAWGVPLLIAMERAYMGVREGDLYPLRRYAWYALRIKYQGRKGKTLEEFGQLQALLDGTRNLGEVIASGVPIGLVRRYLVQALASGELTPPGRGWLLRDLTWEMEREEVT
;
A
#
# COMPACT_ATOMS: atom_id res chain seq x y z
N MET A 1 15.92 0.51 -20.46
CA MET A 1 16.80 -0.27 -19.57
C MET A 1 15.93 -1.17 -18.74
N GLU A 2 16.23 -2.47 -18.65
CA GLU A 2 15.50 -3.43 -17.83
C GLU A 2 16.52 -4.27 -17.07
N ALA A 3 16.36 -4.35 -15.75
CA ALA A 3 17.24 -5.13 -14.88
C ALA A 3 16.52 -5.46 -13.55
N ASN A 4 17.28 -6.03 -12.62
CA ASN A 4 16.81 -6.41 -11.30
C ASN A 4 17.39 -5.47 -10.22
N LEU A 5 16.62 -5.21 -9.17
CA LEU A 5 17.00 -4.35 -8.04
C LEU A 5 18.11 -4.97 -7.18
N ASN A 6 18.31 -6.29 -7.26
CA ASN A 6 19.47 -6.95 -6.64
C ASN A 6 20.80 -6.65 -7.36
N ALA A 7 20.75 -6.17 -8.60
CA ALA A 7 21.92 -5.82 -9.40
C ALA A 7 22.21 -4.32 -9.35
N ILE A 8 21.15 -3.49 -9.33
CA ILE A 8 21.24 -2.04 -9.18
C ILE A 8 20.18 -1.63 -8.14
N PRO A 9 20.59 -1.29 -6.90
CA PRO A 9 19.68 -0.83 -5.86
C PRO A 9 18.82 0.36 -6.32
N LEU A 10 17.59 0.46 -5.80
CA LEU A 10 16.65 1.49 -6.19
C LEU A 10 17.23 2.91 -6.02
N VAL A 11 17.89 3.19 -4.90
CA VAL A 11 18.52 4.51 -4.64
C VAL A 11 19.56 4.85 -5.71
N GLU A 12 20.45 3.92 -6.05
CA GLU A 12 21.48 4.13 -7.07
C GLU A 12 20.86 4.37 -8.46
N LEU A 13 19.79 3.63 -8.78
CA LEU A 13 19.05 3.83 -10.02
C LEU A 13 18.41 5.23 -10.10
N LEU A 14 17.81 5.69 -9.00
CA LEU A 14 17.22 7.03 -8.92
C LEU A 14 18.30 8.11 -9.08
N GLU A 15 19.43 7.96 -8.39
CA GLU A 15 20.57 8.87 -8.50
C GLU A 15 21.17 8.90 -9.92
N LEU A 16 21.23 7.75 -10.59
CA LEU A 16 21.69 7.65 -11.98
C LEU A 16 20.77 8.44 -12.92
N ILE A 17 19.46 8.28 -12.78
CA ILE A 17 18.46 9.02 -13.57
C ILE A 17 18.57 10.53 -13.31
N HIS A 18 18.70 10.91 -12.04
CA HIS A 18 18.82 12.30 -11.62
C HIS A 18 20.09 12.98 -12.15
N SER A 19 21.26 12.38 -11.89
CA SER A 19 22.57 12.90 -12.31
C SER A 19 22.70 13.07 -13.81
N HIS A 20 22.09 12.18 -14.60
CA HIS A 20 22.06 12.24 -16.06
C HIS A 20 20.89 13.06 -16.62
N ARG A 21 20.09 13.71 -15.75
CA ARG A 21 18.92 14.52 -16.10
C ARG A 21 17.98 13.83 -17.09
N ARG A 22 17.76 12.52 -16.92
CA ARG A 22 16.94 11.73 -17.84
C ARG A 22 15.46 12.03 -17.61
N SER A 23 14.70 12.09 -18.70
CA SER A 23 13.23 12.11 -18.68
C SER A 23 12.71 10.75 -19.12
N GLY A 24 11.62 10.30 -18.52
CA GLY A 24 11.12 8.95 -18.76
C GLY A 24 10.16 8.45 -17.70
N VAL A 25 9.79 7.18 -17.84
CA VAL A 25 8.99 6.44 -16.86
C VAL A 25 9.81 5.27 -16.36
N LEU A 26 9.93 5.16 -15.03
CA LEU A 26 10.50 4.03 -14.34
C LEU A 26 9.36 3.20 -13.76
N GLU A 27 9.15 2.02 -14.32
CA GLU A 27 8.25 1.01 -13.79
C GLU A 27 9.05 0.05 -12.91
N LEU A 28 8.55 -0.20 -11.70
CA LEU A 28 9.19 -0.98 -10.65
C LEU A 28 8.19 -2.03 -10.15
N SER A 29 8.68 -3.20 -9.74
CA SER A 29 7.88 -4.19 -9.03
C SER A 29 8.72 -4.89 -7.95
N VAL A 30 8.23 -4.86 -6.71
CA VAL A 30 8.81 -5.54 -5.54
C VAL A 30 7.74 -6.51 -5.01
N GLY A 31 7.98 -7.81 -5.17
CA GLY A 31 6.94 -8.82 -4.95
C GLY A 31 5.69 -8.51 -5.80
N TYR A 32 4.55 -8.31 -5.14
CA TYR A 32 3.29 -7.93 -5.79
C TYR A 32 3.07 -6.42 -5.92
N LEU A 33 3.93 -5.59 -5.33
CA LEU A 33 3.74 -4.14 -5.23
C LEU A 33 4.39 -3.43 -6.43
N PRO A 34 3.62 -2.79 -7.33
CA PRO A 34 4.17 -1.99 -8.41
C PRO A 34 4.41 -0.54 -7.96
N LEU A 35 5.37 0.14 -8.59
CA LEU A 35 5.53 1.60 -8.50
C LEU A 35 5.92 2.15 -9.87
N SER A 36 5.17 3.14 -10.35
CA SER A 36 5.49 3.90 -11.55
C SER A 36 5.98 5.29 -11.14
N LEU A 37 7.17 5.67 -11.57
CA LEU A 37 7.74 7.00 -11.36
C LEU A 37 7.93 7.70 -12.70
N ARG A 38 7.43 8.92 -12.80
CA ARG A 38 7.64 9.78 -13.97
C ARG A 38 8.73 10.78 -13.66
N PHE A 39 9.64 10.96 -14.61
CA PHE A 39 10.78 11.85 -14.52
C PHE A 39 10.76 12.92 -15.61
N ALA A 40 11.08 14.15 -15.22
CA ALA A 40 11.39 15.25 -16.14
C ALA A 40 12.74 15.86 -15.75
N GLY A 41 13.74 15.78 -16.63
CA GLY A 41 15.06 16.36 -16.39
C GLY A 41 15.79 15.79 -15.17
N GLY A 42 15.52 14.54 -14.81
CA GLY A 42 16.08 13.89 -13.61
C GLY A 42 15.32 14.15 -12.30
N GLU A 43 14.24 14.94 -12.34
CA GLU A 43 13.37 15.17 -11.19
C GLU A 43 12.14 14.27 -11.24
N VAL A 44 11.66 13.82 -10.07
CA VAL A 44 10.41 13.05 -9.97
C VAL A 44 9.22 14.00 -10.07
N VAL A 45 8.43 13.86 -11.12
CA VAL A 45 7.23 14.69 -11.38
C VAL A 45 5.92 13.94 -11.14
N GLY A 46 5.98 12.63 -10.94
CA GLY A 46 4.83 11.82 -10.58
C GLY A 46 5.24 10.47 -10.03
N ALA A 47 4.41 9.94 -9.14
CA ALA A 47 4.57 8.63 -8.54
C ALA A 47 3.20 7.97 -8.40
N ALA A 48 3.11 6.67 -8.68
CA ALA A 48 1.86 5.94 -8.55
C ALA A 48 2.08 4.47 -8.18
N ILE A 49 1.28 3.97 -7.23
CA ILE A 49 1.03 2.54 -7.03
C ILE A 49 -0.35 2.28 -7.64
N LEU A 50 -0.40 1.66 -8.82
CA LEU A 50 -1.65 1.48 -9.56
C LEU A 50 -2.43 2.79 -9.76
N ASP A 51 -3.58 2.96 -9.11
CA ASP A 51 -4.43 4.16 -9.17
C ASP A 51 -4.21 5.13 -7.99
N TRP A 52 -3.30 4.81 -7.08
CA TRP A 52 -2.95 5.67 -5.95
C TRP A 52 -1.72 6.50 -6.31
N GLU A 53 -1.90 7.82 -6.40
CA GLU A 53 -0.88 8.74 -6.93
C GLU A 53 -0.30 9.68 -5.87
N GLY A 54 0.86 10.25 -6.19
CA GLY A 54 1.50 11.34 -5.44
C GLY A 54 2.48 10.86 -4.36
N LEU A 55 2.85 11.79 -3.48
CA LEU A 55 3.84 11.56 -2.43
C LEU A 55 3.42 10.48 -1.43
N GLU A 56 2.14 10.36 -1.11
CA GLU A 56 1.68 9.30 -0.20
C GLU A 56 1.93 7.89 -0.78
N ALA A 57 1.68 7.70 -2.08
CA ALA A 57 1.96 6.44 -2.75
C ALA A 57 3.46 6.15 -2.79
N LEU A 58 4.26 7.15 -3.16
CA LEU A 58 5.72 7.07 -3.19
C LEU A 58 6.29 6.67 -1.83
N PHE A 59 5.96 7.43 -0.79
CA PHE A 59 6.54 7.24 0.54
C PHE A 59 6.06 5.98 1.25
N SER A 60 5.02 5.34 0.75
CA SER A 60 4.57 4.03 1.23
C SER A 60 5.28 2.86 0.55
N PHE A 61 5.97 3.10 -0.58
CA PHE A 61 6.77 2.08 -1.25
C PHE A 61 8.13 1.89 -0.54
N PRO A 62 8.69 0.67 -0.45
CA PRO A 62 9.99 0.44 0.17
C PRO A 62 11.12 1.12 -0.60
N LEU A 63 11.96 1.91 0.09
CA LEU A 63 13.11 2.58 -0.54
C LEU A 63 14.30 1.63 -0.77
N HIS A 64 14.45 0.61 0.08
CA HIS A 64 15.56 -0.36 0.05
C HIS A 64 15.07 -1.81 -0.15
N PRO A 65 14.34 -2.11 -1.24
CA PRO A 65 13.93 -3.48 -1.52
C PRO A 65 15.16 -4.36 -1.84
N GLN A 66 15.17 -5.59 -1.31
CA GLN A 66 16.27 -6.55 -1.55
C GLN A 66 16.18 -7.22 -2.93
N GLU A 67 14.97 -7.32 -3.47
CA GLU A 67 14.67 -7.92 -4.76
C GLU A 67 13.58 -7.15 -5.47
N GLY A 68 13.52 -7.31 -6.80
CA GLY A 68 12.48 -6.72 -7.63
C GLY A 68 12.98 -6.48 -9.04
N VAL A 69 12.07 -6.14 -9.93
CA VAL A 69 12.40 -5.84 -11.34
C VAL A 69 12.06 -4.40 -11.65
N PHE A 70 12.82 -3.82 -12.57
CA PHE A 70 12.53 -2.48 -13.07
C PHE A 70 12.70 -2.37 -14.57
N ARG A 71 11.94 -1.45 -15.16
CA ARG A 71 12.07 -1.03 -16.55
C ARG A 71 12.01 0.50 -16.63
N PHE A 72 13.06 1.11 -17.16
CA PHE A 72 13.09 2.53 -17.49
C PHE A 72 12.93 2.73 -19.00
N GLY A 73 11.87 3.44 -19.38
CA GLY A 73 11.61 3.91 -20.74
C GLY A 73 11.87 5.41 -20.86
N VAL A 74 12.71 5.82 -21.81
CA VAL A 74 12.97 7.24 -22.09
C VAL A 74 11.76 7.85 -22.80
N THR A 75 11.32 9.01 -22.34
CA THR A 75 10.28 9.80 -22.99
C THR A 75 10.76 11.24 -23.18
N PRO A 76 10.14 12.01 -24.10
CA PRO A 76 10.41 13.43 -24.20
C PRO A 76 10.19 14.13 -22.83
N PRO A 77 10.95 15.17 -22.51
CA PRO A 77 10.73 15.96 -21.31
C PRO A 77 9.31 16.56 -21.30
N THR A 78 8.62 16.43 -20.17
CA THR A 78 7.36 17.14 -19.91
C THR A 78 7.65 18.42 -19.13
N ALA A 79 6.70 19.37 -19.16
CA ALA A 79 6.77 20.61 -18.38
C ALA A 79 6.19 20.45 -16.96
N ASP A 80 6.07 19.21 -16.48
CA ASP A 80 5.48 18.92 -15.17
C ASP A 80 6.39 19.42 -14.05
N LYS A 81 5.77 19.96 -13.00
CA LYS A 81 6.50 20.42 -11.82
C LYS A 81 7.00 19.22 -11.02
N PRO A 82 8.25 19.21 -10.53
CA PRO A 82 8.73 18.22 -9.58
C PRO A 82 7.80 18.13 -8.36
N LEU A 83 7.54 16.91 -7.87
CA LEU A 83 6.81 16.70 -6.63
C LEU A 83 7.51 17.42 -5.47
N MET A 84 8.84 17.34 -5.47
CA MET A 84 9.77 18.08 -4.62
C MET A 84 11.20 17.95 -5.22
N PRO A 85 12.18 18.76 -4.81
CA PRO A 85 13.56 18.61 -5.28
C PRO A 85 14.11 17.22 -4.95
N PHE A 86 14.78 16.57 -5.91
CA PHE A 86 15.23 15.18 -5.80
C PHE A 86 15.95 14.85 -4.48
N SER A 87 16.91 15.66 -4.04
CA SER A 87 17.64 15.40 -2.79
C SER A 87 16.73 15.48 -1.56
N ALA A 88 15.77 16.41 -1.54
CA ALA A 88 14.77 16.49 -0.47
C ALA A 88 13.79 15.31 -0.54
N LEU A 89 13.44 14.86 -1.74
CA LEU A 89 12.58 13.70 -1.97
C LEU A 89 13.18 12.44 -1.39
N LEU A 90 14.45 12.15 -1.68
CA LEU A 90 15.12 10.95 -1.15
C LEU A 90 15.22 10.99 0.38
N GLY A 91 15.60 12.14 0.94
CA GLY A 91 15.68 12.31 2.39
C GLY A 91 14.34 12.10 3.09
N GLU A 92 13.27 12.68 2.53
CA GLU A 92 11.92 12.53 3.09
C GLU A 92 11.39 11.10 2.92
N TRP A 93 11.63 10.47 1.77
CA TRP A 93 11.22 9.09 1.54
C TRP A 93 11.88 8.14 2.54
N ALA A 94 13.19 8.28 2.78
CA ALA A 94 13.90 7.51 3.80
C ALA A 94 13.29 7.70 5.19
N ARG A 95 13.11 8.97 5.62
CA ARG A 95 12.52 9.33 6.91
C ARG A 95 11.13 8.70 7.09
N VAL A 96 10.28 8.76 6.06
CA VAL A 96 8.92 8.22 6.12
C VAL A 96 8.91 6.69 6.12
N ASN A 97 9.83 6.02 5.41
CA ASN A 97 9.99 4.56 5.48
C ASN A 97 10.34 4.11 6.91
N ASP A 98 11.28 4.80 7.58
CA ASP A 98 11.64 4.51 8.98
C ASP A 98 10.45 4.69 9.93
N GLU A 99 9.62 5.72 9.69
CA GLU A 99 8.39 5.94 10.44
C GLU A 99 7.36 4.83 10.23
N TRP A 100 7.17 4.39 8.98
CA TRP A 100 6.29 3.26 8.69
C TRP A 100 6.74 2.00 9.43
N ASP A 101 8.03 1.66 9.37
CA ASP A 101 8.55 0.48 10.06
C ASP A 101 8.38 0.58 11.57
N ARG A 102 8.61 1.77 12.16
CA ARG A 102 8.32 2.03 13.56
C ARG A 102 6.84 1.83 13.88
N PHE A 103 5.92 2.43 13.12
CA PHE A 103 4.48 2.35 13.40
C PHE A 103 3.95 0.93 13.29
N ARG A 104 4.45 0.16 12.31
CA ARG A 104 4.05 -1.22 12.05
C ARG A 104 4.40 -2.22 13.15
N THR A 105 5.23 -1.81 14.12
CA THR A 105 5.49 -2.62 15.31
C THR A 105 4.24 -2.83 16.18
N LEU A 106 3.30 -1.86 16.19
CA LEU A 106 2.06 -1.90 16.98
C LEU A 106 0.79 -1.91 16.12
N VAL A 107 0.83 -1.27 14.94
CA VAL A 107 -0.31 -1.20 14.01
C VAL A 107 0.18 -1.65 12.64
N ASP A 108 -0.07 -2.92 12.31
CA ASP A 108 0.51 -3.61 11.14
C ASP A 108 0.17 -2.99 9.79
N SER A 109 -1.02 -2.40 9.62
CA SER A 109 -1.39 -1.68 8.40
C SER A 109 -2.38 -0.55 8.68
N PRO A 110 -2.45 0.48 7.81
CA PRO A 110 -3.49 1.51 7.91
C PRO A 110 -4.92 1.00 7.74
N SER A 111 -5.09 -0.23 7.23
CA SER A 111 -6.36 -0.92 7.15
C SER A 111 -6.77 -1.57 8.49
N ARG A 112 -5.86 -1.73 9.46
CA ARG A 112 -6.17 -2.26 10.79
C ARG A 112 -7.29 -1.44 11.43
N VAL A 113 -8.35 -2.12 11.86
CA VAL A 113 -9.45 -1.49 12.60
C VAL A 113 -9.07 -1.39 14.08
N LEU A 114 -9.19 -0.19 14.64
CA LEU A 114 -8.94 0.12 16.04
C LEU A 114 -10.25 0.56 16.71
N GLU A 115 -10.38 0.27 18.00
CA GLU A 115 -11.48 0.74 18.86
C GLU A 115 -10.95 1.66 19.95
N ALA A 116 -11.62 2.78 20.18
CA ALA A 116 -11.34 3.62 21.35
C ALA A 116 -12.05 3.06 22.58
N ILE A 117 -11.30 2.67 23.61
CA ILE A 117 -11.86 2.12 24.85
C ILE A 117 -12.63 3.20 25.62
N ARG A 118 -12.10 4.43 25.59
CA ARG A 118 -12.73 5.63 26.15
C ARG A 118 -12.61 6.76 25.13
N PRO A 119 -13.63 6.98 24.29
CA PRO A 119 -13.59 8.01 23.25
C PRO A 119 -13.39 9.40 23.88
N LYS A 120 -12.23 10.00 23.59
CA LYS A 120 -11.84 11.36 23.99
C LYS A 120 -10.99 11.96 22.87
N PRO A 121 -10.86 13.30 22.77
CA PRO A 121 -9.98 13.92 21.79
C PRO A 121 -8.55 13.34 21.83
N PRO A 122 -7.94 12.95 20.70
CA PRO A 122 -8.46 12.98 19.31
C PRO A 122 -9.10 11.66 18.83
N TYR A 123 -9.29 10.67 19.71
CA TYR A 123 -9.59 9.28 19.38
C TYR A 123 -11.08 8.96 19.14
N GLU A 124 -11.97 9.94 19.17
CA GLU A 124 -13.41 9.75 18.91
C GLU A 124 -13.67 9.19 17.51
N ALA A 125 -12.78 9.45 16.56
CA ALA A 125 -12.84 8.88 15.22
C ALA A 125 -12.79 7.35 15.21
N PHE A 126 -12.33 6.69 16.28
CA PHE A 126 -12.27 5.23 16.40
C PHE A 126 -13.44 4.63 17.18
N GLN A 127 -14.41 5.43 17.62
CA GLN A 127 -15.60 4.92 18.29
C GLN A 127 -16.42 4.02 17.34
N GLY A 128 -16.74 2.80 17.78
CA GLY A 128 -17.46 1.80 16.97
C GLY A 128 -16.58 1.08 15.95
N GLY A 129 -15.27 1.31 15.99
CA GLY A 129 -14.28 0.55 15.25
C GLY A 129 -14.04 1.12 13.85
N LYS A 130 -12.94 1.85 13.68
CA LYS A 130 -12.52 2.42 12.40
C LYS A 130 -11.08 2.07 12.07
N SER A 131 -10.76 2.03 10.78
CA SER A 131 -9.37 1.91 10.35
C SER A 131 -8.65 3.24 10.44
N VAL A 132 -7.31 3.19 10.45
CA VAL A 132 -6.47 4.41 10.42
C VAL A 132 -6.79 5.25 9.18
N ARG A 133 -7.03 4.63 8.02
CA ARG A 133 -7.46 5.35 6.79
C ARG A 133 -8.77 6.11 6.98
N ALA A 134 -9.75 5.47 7.62
CA ALA A 134 -11.03 6.12 7.89
C ALA A 134 -10.87 7.28 8.88
N ALA A 135 -10.01 7.12 9.90
CA ALA A 135 -9.67 8.18 10.84
C ALA A 135 -8.92 9.34 10.18
N ALA A 136 -7.97 9.07 9.29
CA ALA A 136 -7.25 10.10 8.53
C ALA A 136 -8.20 11.01 7.76
N LYS A 137 -9.17 10.41 7.06
CA LYS A 137 -10.23 11.14 6.36
C LYS A 137 -11.11 11.94 7.32
N ALA A 138 -11.50 11.36 8.46
CA ALA A 138 -12.33 12.05 9.45
C ALA A 138 -11.63 13.24 10.10
N TRP A 139 -10.31 13.14 10.32
CA TRP A 139 -9.48 14.22 10.88
C TRP A 139 -9.02 15.24 9.84
N GLY A 140 -9.10 14.93 8.54
CA GLY A 140 -8.58 15.79 7.48
C GLY A 140 -7.06 15.94 7.51
N VAL A 141 -6.33 14.88 7.90
CA VAL A 141 -4.86 14.88 8.01
C VAL A 141 -4.23 13.85 7.07
N PRO A 142 -2.97 14.03 6.66
CA PRO A 142 -2.23 13.03 5.89
C PRO A 142 -2.18 11.68 6.60
N LEU A 143 -2.14 10.58 5.83
CA LEU A 143 -2.20 9.23 6.38
C LEU A 143 -1.09 8.95 7.40
N LEU A 144 0.12 9.46 7.15
CA LEU A 144 1.26 9.29 8.06
C LEU A 144 0.99 9.92 9.44
N ILE A 145 0.38 11.12 9.47
CA ILE A 145 -0.03 11.79 10.71
C ILE A 145 -1.12 10.99 11.42
N ALA A 146 -2.08 10.44 10.66
CA ALA A 146 -3.11 9.59 11.23
C ALA A 146 -2.53 8.29 11.82
N MET A 147 -1.53 7.72 11.16
CA MET A 147 -0.82 6.54 11.62
C MET A 147 -0.04 6.83 12.90
N GLU A 148 0.66 7.96 12.97
CA GLU A 148 1.35 8.38 14.19
C GLU A 148 0.38 8.49 15.37
N ARG A 149 -0.76 9.17 15.18
CA ARG A 149 -1.80 9.28 16.22
C ARG A 149 -2.33 7.91 16.64
N ALA A 150 -2.59 7.03 15.68
CA ALA A 150 -3.05 5.67 15.95
C ALA A 150 -2.00 4.84 16.73
N TYR A 151 -0.74 4.90 16.31
CA TYR A 151 0.39 4.26 16.99
C TYR A 151 0.52 4.74 18.43
N MET A 152 0.46 6.06 18.66
CA MET A 152 0.51 6.65 20.00
C MET A 152 -0.67 6.19 20.86
N GLY A 153 -1.89 6.20 20.31
CA GLY A 153 -3.08 5.74 21.02
C GLY A 153 -3.02 4.27 21.41
N VAL A 154 -2.46 3.40 20.55
CA VAL A 154 -2.25 1.98 20.90
C VAL A 154 -1.17 1.85 21.98
N ARG A 155 -0.06 2.57 21.83
CA ARG A 155 1.05 2.55 22.80
C ARG A 155 0.62 3.02 24.20
N GLU A 156 -0.27 4.00 24.27
CA GLU A 156 -0.79 4.57 25.52
C GLU A 156 -2.00 3.80 26.08
N GLY A 157 -2.52 2.81 25.33
CA GLY A 157 -3.68 2.01 25.75
C GLY A 157 -5.04 2.71 25.59
N ASP A 158 -5.09 3.83 24.86
CA ASP A 158 -6.34 4.51 24.52
C ASP A 158 -7.06 3.85 23.33
N LEU A 159 -6.31 3.21 22.44
CA LEU A 159 -6.81 2.45 21.29
C LEU A 159 -6.44 0.97 21.40
N TYR A 160 -7.36 0.11 20.96
CA TYR A 160 -7.14 -1.33 20.92
C TYR A 160 -7.28 -1.89 19.50
N PRO A 161 -6.30 -2.67 18.99
CA PRO A 161 -6.40 -3.28 17.67
C PRO A 161 -7.41 -4.43 17.66
N LEU A 162 -8.38 -4.34 16.76
CA LEU A 162 -9.35 -5.40 16.52
C LEU A 162 -8.82 -6.42 15.50
N ARG A 163 -9.28 -7.66 15.59
CA ARG A 163 -8.97 -8.75 14.66
C ARG A 163 -9.74 -8.65 13.33
N ARG A 164 -9.76 -7.45 12.74
CA ARG A 164 -10.39 -7.16 11.46
C ARG A 164 -9.69 -5.98 10.77
N TYR A 165 -9.87 -5.91 9.46
CA TYR A 165 -9.30 -4.87 8.61
C TYR A 165 -10.39 -4.17 7.81
N ALA A 166 -10.12 -2.97 7.30
CA ALA A 166 -11.04 -2.18 6.49
C ALA A 166 -11.56 -2.97 5.28
N TRP A 167 -10.70 -3.77 4.66
CA TRP A 167 -11.04 -4.57 3.49
C TRP A 167 -12.05 -5.69 3.77
N TYR A 168 -12.36 -6.01 5.04
CA TYR A 168 -13.43 -6.95 5.38
C TYR A 168 -14.80 -6.47 4.88
N ALA A 169 -15.00 -5.16 4.76
CA ALA A 169 -16.26 -4.59 4.27
C ALA A 169 -16.43 -4.70 2.74
N LEU A 170 -15.39 -5.10 2.01
CA LEU A 170 -15.47 -5.23 0.55
C LEU A 170 -16.42 -6.36 0.17
N ARG A 171 -17.22 -6.11 -0.87
CA ARG A 171 -17.99 -7.13 -1.57
C ARG A 171 -17.36 -7.34 -2.93
N ILE A 172 -16.87 -8.55 -3.17
CA ILE A 172 -16.26 -8.90 -4.43
C ILE A 172 -17.26 -9.75 -5.20
N LYS A 173 -17.69 -9.22 -6.35
CA LYS A 173 -18.43 -9.98 -7.33
C LYS A 173 -17.45 -10.48 -8.38
N TYR A 174 -17.14 -11.75 -8.33
CA TYR A 174 -16.39 -12.39 -9.40
C TYR A 174 -17.26 -12.45 -10.67
N GLN A 175 -16.81 -11.83 -11.77
CA GLN A 175 -17.54 -11.78 -13.05
C GLN A 175 -16.87 -12.64 -14.14
N GLY A 176 -16.19 -13.72 -13.75
CA GLY A 176 -15.15 -14.42 -14.51
C GLY A 176 -15.23 -14.47 -16.05
N ARG A 177 -14.05 -14.28 -16.67
CA ARG A 177 -13.38 -15.39 -17.36
C ARG A 177 -12.43 -16.04 -16.33
N LYS A 178 -12.32 -17.38 -16.29
CA LYS A 178 -11.40 -18.10 -15.38
C LYS A 178 -10.01 -17.48 -15.42
N GLY A 179 -9.62 -16.78 -14.36
CA GLY A 179 -8.27 -16.25 -14.18
C GLY A 179 -7.38 -17.34 -13.58
N LYS A 180 -6.07 -17.32 -13.88
CA LYS A 180 -5.10 -18.24 -13.28
C LYS A 180 -5.10 -18.18 -11.75
N THR A 181 -5.35 -17.00 -11.18
CA THR A 181 -5.45 -16.74 -9.74
C THR A 181 -6.47 -17.67 -9.09
N LEU A 182 -7.71 -17.73 -9.60
CA LEU A 182 -8.80 -18.46 -8.95
C LEU A 182 -8.74 -19.98 -9.11
N GLU A 183 -7.99 -20.51 -10.09
CA GLU A 183 -7.74 -21.95 -10.15
C GLU A 183 -6.99 -22.42 -8.89
N GLU A 184 -6.11 -21.58 -8.34
CA GLU A 184 -5.42 -21.82 -7.06
C GLU A 184 -6.37 -21.65 -5.85
N PHE A 185 -7.37 -20.76 -5.94
CA PHE A 185 -8.31 -20.42 -4.85
C PHE A 185 -9.73 -20.97 -5.06
N GLY A 186 -9.90 -22.13 -5.69
CA GLY A 186 -11.21 -22.65 -6.11
C GLY A 186 -12.30 -22.71 -5.01
N GLN A 187 -11.91 -22.91 -3.75
CA GLN A 187 -12.84 -22.88 -2.61
C GLN A 187 -13.42 -21.48 -2.32
N LEU A 188 -12.65 -20.43 -2.60
CA LEU A 188 -13.06 -19.05 -2.39
C LEU A 188 -14.02 -18.58 -3.49
N GLN A 189 -13.87 -19.10 -4.71
CA GLN A 189 -14.65 -18.67 -5.88
C GLN A 189 -16.17 -18.75 -5.66
N ALA A 190 -16.66 -19.84 -5.05
CA ALA A 190 -18.08 -20.05 -4.79
C ALA A 190 -18.67 -19.06 -3.76
N LEU A 191 -17.81 -18.35 -3.02
CA LEU A 191 -18.20 -17.43 -1.96
C LEU A 191 -18.12 -15.96 -2.40
N LEU A 192 -17.48 -15.65 -3.54
CA LEU A 192 -17.27 -14.30 -4.09
C LEU A 192 -18.33 -13.94 -5.16
N ASP A 193 -19.60 -14.06 -4.80
CA ASP A 193 -20.74 -13.73 -5.68
C ASP A 193 -21.23 -12.27 -5.53
N GLY A 194 -20.62 -11.51 -4.60
CA GLY A 194 -20.98 -10.14 -4.26
C GLY A 194 -22.14 -9.99 -3.28
N THR A 195 -22.75 -11.08 -2.81
CA THR A 195 -23.83 -11.04 -1.80
C THR A 195 -23.28 -10.78 -0.40
N ARG A 196 -22.16 -11.43 -0.09
CA ARG A 196 -21.45 -11.32 1.19
C ARG A 196 -20.25 -10.40 1.10
N ASN A 197 -19.94 -9.73 2.21
CA ASN A 197 -18.66 -9.06 2.37
C ASN A 197 -17.56 -10.06 2.79
N LEU A 198 -16.30 -9.69 2.62
CA LEU A 198 -15.17 -10.57 2.93
C LEU A 198 -15.09 -10.94 4.42
N GLY A 199 -15.55 -10.07 5.31
CA GLY A 199 -15.67 -10.38 6.74
C GLY A 199 -16.66 -11.53 7.01
N GLU A 200 -17.80 -11.55 6.32
CA GLU A 200 -18.79 -12.64 6.39
C GLU A 200 -18.25 -13.94 5.78
N VAL A 201 -17.47 -13.84 4.70
CA VAL A 201 -16.78 -14.99 4.09
C VAL A 201 -15.78 -15.59 5.08
N ILE A 202 -14.97 -14.76 5.74
CA ILE A 202 -14.02 -15.20 6.78
C ILE A 202 -14.77 -15.80 7.98
N ALA A 203 -15.86 -15.18 8.42
CA ALA A 203 -16.70 -15.69 9.51
C ALA A 203 -17.33 -17.06 9.19
N SER A 204 -17.50 -17.41 7.91
CA SER A 204 -17.97 -18.73 7.47
C SER A 204 -16.89 -19.83 7.49
N GLY A 205 -15.68 -19.53 7.97
CA GLY A 205 -14.60 -20.49 8.17
C GLY A 205 -13.46 -20.41 7.14
N VAL A 206 -13.51 -19.44 6.22
CA VAL A 206 -12.41 -19.25 5.26
C VAL A 206 -11.21 -18.60 5.97
N PRO A 207 -10.00 -19.17 5.86
CA PRO A 207 -8.82 -18.59 6.48
C PRO A 207 -8.51 -17.18 5.95
N ILE A 208 -8.26 -16.24 6.86
CA ILE A 208 -7.90 -14.85 6.51
C ILE A 208 -6.72 -14.78 5.54
N GLY A 209 -5.68 -15.58 5.76
CA GLY A 209 -4.50 -15.63 4.89
C GLY A 209 -4.81 -16.08 3.47
N LEU A 210 -5.80 -16.96 3.28
CA LEU A 210 -6.25 -17.37 1.95
C LEU A 210 -6.91 -16.20 1.21
N VAL A 211 -7.82 -15.49 1.89
CA VAL A 211 -8.49 -14.31 1.33
C VAL A 211 -7.47 -13.22 1.00
N ARG A 212 -6.50 -12.97 1.89
CA ARG A 212 -5.47 -11.95 1.68
C ARG A 212 -4.59 -12.26 0.46
N ARG A 213 -4.07 -13.49 0.34
CA ARG A 213 -3.27 -13.90 -0.82
C ARG A 213 -4.05 -13.77 -2.13
N TYR A 214 -5.32 -14.18 -2.13
CA TYR A 214 -6.20 -13.97 -3.28
C TYR A 214 -6.32 -12.48 -3.65
N LEU A 215 -6.61 -11.61 -2.68
CA LEU A 215 -6.74 -10.17 -2.93
C LEU A 215 -5.46 -9.58 -3.52
N VAL A 216 -4.30 -9.91 -2.95
CA VAL A 216 -3.00 -9.41 -3.42
C VAL A 216 -2.75 -9.83 -4.86
N GLN A 217 -2.92 -11.11 -5.19
CA GLN A 217 -2.71 -11.59 -6.55
C GLN A 217 -3.75 -11.03 -7.54
N ALA A 218 -5.02 -10.93 -7.16
CA ALA A 218 -6.09 -10.42 -8.01
C ALA A 218 -5.94 -8.91 -8.27
N LEU A 219 -5.53 -8.14 -7.27
CA LEU A 219 -5.24 -6.70 -7.42
C LEU A 219 -4.00 -6.47 -8.30
N ALA A 220 -2.91 -7.21 -8.05
CA ALA A 220 -1.67 -7.07 -8.78
C ALA A 220 -1.79 -7.49 -10.26
N SER A 221 -2.57 -8.54 -10.56
CA SER A 221 -2.83 -8.98 -11.93
C SER A 221 -3.83 -8.10 -12.68
N GLY A 222 -4.54 -7.21 -11.98
CA GLY A 222 -5.62 -6.41 -12.55
C GLY A 222 -6.94 -7.17 -12.75
N GLU A 223 -7.06 -8.40 -12.23
CA GLU A 223 -8.34 -9.13 -12.16
C GLU A 223 -9.36 -8.39 -11.29
N LEU A 224 -8.89 -7.77 -10.20
CA LEU A 224 -9.69 -6.93 -9.31
C LEU A 224 -9.29 -5.46 -9.48
N THR A 225 -10.22 -4.61 -9.86
CA THR A 225 -9.97 -3.16 -10.06
C THR A 225 -10.92 -2.26 -9.26
N PRO A 226 -11.01 -2.42 -7.93
CA PRO A 226 -11.81 -1.51 -7.13
C PRO A 226 -11.14 -0.12 -7.11
N PRO A 227 -11.92 0.95 -6.88
CA PRO A 227 -11.34 2.26 -6.62
C PRO A 227 -10.40 2.21 -5.40
N GLY A 228 -9.20 2.76 -5.52
CA GLY A 228 -8.20 2.73 -4.47
C GLY A 228 -7.42 1.43 -4.37
N ARG A 229 -7.34 0.66 -5.47
CA ARG A 229 -6.62 -0.63 -5.50
C ARG A 229 -5.15 -0.51 -5.11
N GLY A 230 -4.51 0.62 -5.41
CA GLY A 230 -3.11 0.86 -5.08
C GLY A 230 -2.82 0.86 -3.59
N TRP A 231 -3.58 1.67 -2.84
CA TRP A 231 -3.42 1.73 -1.39
C TRP A 231 -3.90 0.46 -0.71
N LEU A 232 -4.93 -0.20 -1.25
CA LEU A 232 -5.42 -1.48 -0.74
C LEU A 232 -4.36 -2.57 -0.90
N LEU A 233 -3.75 -2.67 -2.08
CA LEU A 233 -2.64 -3.59 -2.33
C LEU A 233 -1.48 -3.33 -1.38
N ARG A 234 -1.13 -2.06 -1.14
CA ARG A 234 -0.06 -1.74 -0.20
C ARG A 234 -0.37 -2.20 1.23
N ASP A 235 -1.57 -1.92 1.73
CA ASP A 235 -1.97 -2.38 3.06
C ASP A 235 -1.93 -3.90 3.20
N LEU A 236 -2.44 -4.63 2.19
CA LEU A 236 -2.43 -6.09 2.20
C LEU A 236 -1.01 -6.67 2.18
N THR A 237 -0.08 -6.06 1.44
CA THR A 237 1.33 -6.49 1.43
C THR A 237 2.00 -6.27 2.78
N TRP A 238 1.76 -5.13 3.45
CA TRP A 238 2.21 -4.91 4.82
C TRP A 238 1.68 -5.97 5.81
N GLU A 239 0.42 -6.37 5.66
CA GLU A 239 -0.19 -7.41 6.50
C GLU A 239 0.45 -8.79 6.25
N MET A 240 0.80 -9.11 5.00
CA MET A 240 1.52 -10.35 4.67
C MET A 240 2.93 -10.37 5.26
N GLU A 241 3.68 -9.27 5.10
CA GLU A 241 5.03 -9.12 5.68
C GLU A 241 5.02 -9.34 7.20
N ARG A 242 3.94 -8.93 7.90
CA ARG A 242 3.81 -9.12 9.36
C ARG A 242 3.49 -10.57 9.74
N GLU A 243 2.69 -11.27 8.94
CA GLU A 243 2.36 -12.68 9.17
C GLU A 243 3.57 -13.61 8.99
N GLU A 244 4.53 -13.25 8.13
CA GLU A 244 5.76 -14.05 7.93
C GLU A 244 6.74 -13.96 9.11
N VAL A 245 6.61 -12.94 9.97
CA VAL A 245 7.48 -12.73 11.14
C VAL A 245 6.90 -13.33 12.42
N THR A 246 5.65 -13.83 12.39
CA THR A 246 4.91 -14.34 13.57
C THR A 246 4.70 -15.84 13.50
#